data_AF-A0A7J6HQ34-F1
#
_entry.id   AF-A0A7J6HQ34-F1
#
_cell.length_a   1.000
_cell.length_b   1.000
_cell.length_c   1.000
_cell.angle_alpha   90.00
_cell.angle_beta   90.00
_cell.angle_gamma   90.00
#
_symmetry.space_group_name_H-M   'P 1'
#
loop_
_entity.id
_entity.type
_entity.pdbx_description
1 polymer ?
#
loop_
_entity_poly.entity_id
_entity_poly.type
_entity_poly.pdbx_seq_one_letter_code
_entity_poly.pdbx_strand_id
1 'polypeptide(L)'
;MNTLHSRLLTRDLLARRHVPVKSLLCPVCEKAEENHSYLFFDCSFSKRVMESFEDWIAWANQARVKSLVTEIASLALAGADLREPDWLGSVLNFVCNGFA
;
A
#
# COMPACT_ATOMS: atom_id res chain seq x y z
N MET A 1 4.06 -5.46 -23.50
CA MET A 1 5.03 -4.35 -23.62
C MET A 1 4.73 -3.34 -22.53
N ASN A 2 5.50 -3.36 -21.42
CA ASN A 2 5.32 -2.44 -20.29
C ASN A 2 6.17 -1.18 -20.51
N THR A 3 5.55 -0.09 -20.97
CA THR A 3 6.23 1.09 -21.54
C THR A 3 6.58 2.20 -20.55
N LEU A 4 6.38 2.01 -19.24
CA LEU A 4 6.77 2.98 -18.21
C LEU A 4 8.23 2.87 -17.77
N HIS A 5 8.81 1.66 -17.74
CA HIS A 5 10.17 1.40 -17.26
C HIS A 5 11.29 1.86 -18.20
N SER A 6 10.98 2.39 -19.38
CA SER A 6 11.98 2.84 -20.35
C SER A 6 12.09 4.37 -20.44
N ARG A 7 11.27 5.10 -19.68
CA ARG A 7 11.23 6.57 -19.71
C ARG A 7 11.90 7.24 -18.53
N LEU A 8 12.08 6.53 -17.40
CA LEU A 8 12.82 7.10 -16.28
C LEU A 8 14.31 7.10 -16.64
N LEU A 9 14.92 8.29 -16.66
CA LEU A 9 16.34 8.44 -16.94
C LEU A 9 17.13 8.22 -15.66
N THR A 10 17.29 6.95 -15.29
CA THR A 10 18.11 6.56 -14.15
C THR A 10 19.59 6.83 -14.42
N ARG A 11 20.39 7.06 -13.37
CA ARG A 11 21.81 7.40 -13.55
C ARG A 11 22.59 6.34 -14.33
N ASP A 12 22.28 5.05 -14.18
CA ASP A 12 22.86 4.00 -15.01
C ASP A 12 22.52 4.19 -16.51
N LEU A 13 21.28 4.58 -16.82
CA LEU A 13 20.84 4.84 -18.18
C LEU A 13 21.38 6.17 -18.75
N LEU A 14 21.61 7.17 -17.91
CA LEU A 14 22.27 8.43 -18.30
C LEU A 14 23.75 8.16 -18.64
N ALA A 15 24.44 7.40 -17.79
CA ALA A 15 25.83 7.01 -18.03
C ALA A 15 25.98 6.19 -19.32
N ARG A 16 25.08 5.24 -19.58
CA ARG A 16 25.04 4.48 -20.85
C ARG A 16 24.81 5.37 -22.08
N ARG A 17 24.17 6.52 -21.93
CA ARG A 17 23.96 7.51 -22.99
C ARG A 17 25.09 8.54 -23.10
N HIS A 18 26.21 8.32 -22.40
CA HIS A 18 27.35 9.24 -22.36
C HIS A 18 27.01 10.63 -21.82
N VAL A 19 25.93 10.75 -21.03
CA VAL A 19 25.63 11.97 -20.28
C VAL A 19 26.53 11.99 -19.04
N PRO A 20 27.30 13.06 -18.79
CA PRO A 20 28.18 13.11 -17.63
C PRO A 20 27.37 13.12 -16.33
N VAL A 21 27.60 12.11 -15.49
CA VAL A 21 26.97 11.98 -14.17
C VAL A 21 28.08 11.95 -13.11
N LYS A 22 27.93 12.73 -12.03
CA LYS A 22 28.95 12.85 -10.97
C LYS A 22 29.16 11.55 -10.17
N SER A 23 28.12 10.73 -10.06
CA SER A 23 28.11 9.46 -9.33
C SER A 23 27.01 8.58 -9.89
N LEU A 24 27.19 7.26 -9.86
CA LEU A 24 26.14 6.29 -10.21
C LEU A 24 25.22 5.96 -9.03
N LEU A 25 25.56 6.41 -7.82
CA LEU A 25 24.77 6.14 -6.62
C LEU A 25 23.39 6.79 -6.71
N CYS A 26 22.41 6.13 -6.11
CA CYS A 26 21.06 6.64 -5.93
C CYS A 26 21.11 8.02 -5.24
N PRO A 27 20.53 9.08 -5.82
CA PRO A 27 20.55 10.43 -5.26
C PRO A 27 19.71 10.58 -4.00
N VAL A 28 18.89 9.58 -3.67
CA VAL A 28 17.97 9.64 -2.54
C VAL A 28 18.59 9.04 -1.28
N CYS A 29 19.20 7.86 -1.41
CA CYS A 29 19.76 7.14 -0.26
C CYS A 29 21.27 6.96 -0.31
N GLU A 30 21.92 7.25 -1.45
CA GLU A 30 23.38 7.21 -1.67
C GLU A 30 24.08 5.87 -1.33
N LYS A 31 23.32 4.78 -1.21
CA LYS A 31 23.82 3.48 -0.74
C LYS A 31 24.21 2.49 -1.84
N ALA A 32 23.58 2.57 -3.01
CA ALA A 32 23.85 1.67 -4.13
C ALA A 32 23.58 2.38 -5.46
N GLU A 33 23.96 1.76 -6.57
CA GLU A 33 23.75 2.30 -7.92
C GLU A 33 22.27 2.52 -8.24
N GLU A 34 21.96 3.66 -8.83
CA GLU A 34 20.63 3.98 -9.29
C GLU A 34 20.30 3.23 -10.58
N ASN A 35 19.33 2.33 -10.49
CA ASN A 35 18.65 1.74 -11.61
C ASN A 35 17.15 1.65 -11.29
N HIS A 36 16.34 1.24 -12.27
CA HIS A 36 14.89 1.12 -12.09
C HIS A 36 14.50 0.21 -10.92
N SER A 37 15.05 -1.01 -10.88
CA SER A 37 14.74 -1.95 -9.81
C SER A 37 15.08 -1.37 -8.44
N TYR A 38 16.24 -0.72 -8.33
CA TYR A 38 16.67 -0.10 -7.10
C TYR A 38 15.74 1.04 -6.67
N LEU A 39 15.39 1.95 -7.58
CA LEU A 39 14.51 3.08 -7.27
C LEU A 39 13.12 2.67 -6.80
N PHE A 40 12.56 1.58 -7.32
CA PHE A 40 11.20 1.18 -6.97
C PHE A 40 11.13 0.17 -5.83
N PHE A 41 12.10 -0.74 -5.72
CA PHE A 41 11.97 -1.91 -4.85
C PHE A 41 13.05 -2.00 -3.76
N ASP A 42 14.27 -1.47 -3.98
CA ASP A 42 15.39 -1.68 -3.05
C ASP A 42 15.81 -0.43 -2.27
N CYS A 43 15.54 0.76 -2.80
CA CYS A 43 15.87 2.03 -2.16
C CYS A 43 15.10 2.14 -0.84
N SER A 44 15.83 2.42 0.25
CA SER A 44 15.24 2.53 1.59
C SER A 44 14.18 3.63 1.69
N PHE A 45 14.30 4.68 0.88
CA PHE A 45 13.28 5.72 0.80
C PHE A 45 11.99 5.19 0.15
N SER A 46 12.11 4.55 -1.00
CA SER A 46 10.97 4.02 -1.74
C SER A 46 10.23 2.93 -0.97
N LYS A 47 10.95 2.07 -0.25
CA LYS A 47 10.35 1.11 0.69
C LYS A 47 9.45 1.79 1.72
N ARG A 48 9.93 2.85 2.37
CA ARG A 48 9.14 3.61 3.34
C ARG A 48 7.91 4.28 2.73
N VAL A 49 8.01 4.74 1.49
CA VAL A 49 6.84 5.31 0.77
C VAL A 49 5.82 4.21 0.50
N MET A 50 6.25 3.02 0.06
CA MET A 50 5.37 1.88 -0.16
C MET A 50 4.71 1.42 1.14
N GLU A 51 5.47 1.29 2.23
CA GLU A 51 4.93 0.99 3.57
C GLU A 51 3.87 2.01 3.99
N SER A 52 4.16 3.31 3.83
CA SER A 52 3.19 4.37 4.16
C SER A 52 1.93 4.33 3.30
N PHE A 53 2.06 3.92 2.04
CA PHE A 53 0.94 3.77 1.11
C PHE A 53 0.09 2.53 1.46
N GLU A 54 0.73 1.42 1.83
CA GLU A 54 0.06 0.22 2.33
C GLU A 54 -0.71 0.52 3.63
N ASP A 55 -0.09 1.24 4.56
CA ASP A 55 -0.74 1.71 5.79
C ASP A 55 -1.95 2.60 5.49
N TRP A 56 -1.81 3.52 4.53
CA TRP A 56 -2.92 4.39 4.13
C TRP A 56 -4.09 3.61 3.53
N ILE A 57 -3.82 2.62 2.67
CA ILE A 57 -4.84 1.73 2.12
C ILE A 57 -5.48 0.89 3.23
N ALA A 58 -4.69 0.33 4.13
CA ALA A 58 -5.20 -0.47 5.24
C ALA A 58 -6.12 0.37 6.13
N TRP A 59 -5.72 1.60 6.47
CA TRP A 59 -6.56 2.55 7.20
C TRP A 59 -7.84 2.88 6.43
N ALA A 60 -7.76 3.18 5.14
CA ALA A 60 -8.93 3.53 4.32
C ALA A 60 -9.92 2.35 4.22
N ASN A 61 -9.42 1.13 4.07
CA ASN A 61 -10.24 -0.08 4.08
C ASN A 61 -10.88 -0.32 5.44
N GLN A 62 -10.13 -0.11 6.53
CA GLN A 62 -10.67 -0.23 7.88
C GLN A 62 -11.78 0.80 8.14
N ALA A 63 -11.63 2.04 7.68
CA ALA A 63 -12.66 3.08 7.79
C ALA A 63 -13.96 2.70 7.05
N ARG A 64 -13.84 2.12 5.85
CA ARG A 64 -14.99 1.64 5.06
C ARG A 64 -15.71 0.46 5.72
N VAL A 65 -14.95 -0.52 6.21
CA VAL A 65 -15.52 -1.68 6.93
C VAL A 65 -16.20 -1.23 8.22
N LYS A 66 -15.58 -0.33 8.99
CA LYS A 66 -16.18 0.24 10.21
C LYS A 66 -17.51 0.95 9.90
N SER A 67 -17.56 1.75 8.83
CA SER A 67 -18.80 2.45 8.40
C SER A 67 -19.93 1.47 8.06
N LEU A 68 -19.63 0.41 7.29
CA LEU A 68 -20.60 -0.62 6.92
C LEU A 68 -21.08 -1.42 8.15
N VAL A 69 -20.17 -1.77 9.06
CA VAL A 69 -20.52 -2.47 10.30
C VAL A 69 -21.39 -1.59 11.19
N THR A 70 -21.11 -0.29 11.31
CA THR A 70 -21.97 0.63 12.06
C THR A 70 -23.36 0.77 11.45
N GLU A 71 -23.48 0.85 10.12
CA GLU A 71 -24.78 0.90 9.44
C GLU A 71 -25.58 -0.39 9.67
N ILE A 72 -24.96 -1.57 9.52
CA ILE A 72 -25.60 -2.86 9.78
C ILE A 72 -26.02 -2.98 11.26
N ALA A 73 -25.17 -2.57 12.19
CA ALA A 73 -25.47 -2.58 13.62
C ALA A 73 -26.63 -1.63 13.97
N SER A 74 -26.67 -0.43 13.38
CA SER A 74 -27.80 0.51 13.55
C SER A 74 -29.11 -0.07 13.00
N LEU A 75 -29.08 -0.77 11.87
CA LEU A 75 -30.26 -1.45 11.30
C LEU A 75 -30.73 -2.62 12.17
N ALA A 76 -29.80 -3.40 12.73
CA ALA A 76 -30.11 -4.49 13.66
C ALA A 76 -30.73 -3.96 14.98
N LEU A 77 -30.20 -2.86 15.54
CA LEU A 77 -30.72 -2.22 16.75
C LEU A 77 -32.08 -1.54 16.53
N ALA A 78 -32.38 -1.11 15.30
CA ALA A 78 -33.67 -0.52 14.93
C ALA A 78 -34.80 -1.57 14.80
N GLY A 79 -34.56 -2.83 15.15
CA GLY A 79 -35.56 -3.89 15.15
C GLY A 79 -35.95 -4.38 13.75
N ALA A 80 -35.07 -4.20 12.75
CA ALA A 80 -35.21 -4.94 11.51
C ALA A 80 -35.11 -6.44 11.85
N ASP A 81 -36.15 -7.21 11.49
CA ASP A 81 -36.21 -8.66 11.66
C ASP A 81 -35.13 -9.33 10.80
N LEU A 82 -33.89 -9.30 11.29
CA LEU A 82 -32.79 -10.10 10.80
C LEU A 82 -32.94 -11.46 11.45
N ARG A 83 -33.71 -12.35 10.81
CA ARG A 83 -33.70 -13.78 11.09
C ARG A 83 -32.24 -14.23 11.25
N GLU A 84 -31.81 -14.49 12.49
CA GLU A 84 -30.40 -14.67 12.86
C GLU A 84 -29.70 -15.60 11.87
N PRO A 85 -28.78 -15.07 11.03
CA PRO A 85 -27.95 -15.92 10.22
C PRO A 85 -26.86 -16.52 11.10
N ASP A 86 -26.68 -17.83 11.07
CA ASP A 86 -25.69 -18.59 11.87
C ASP A 86 -24.24 -18.04 11.78
N TRP A 87 -23.95 -17.21 10.78
CA TRP A 87 -22.65 -16.58 10.55
C TRP A 87 -22.45 -15.22 11.25
N LEU A 88 -23.51 -14.57 11.75
CA LEU A 88 -23.42 -13.21 12.30
C LEU A 88 -22.53 -13.17 13.55
N GLY A 89 -22.60 -14.21 14.38
CA GLY A 89 -21.70 -14.41 15.51
C GLY A 89 -20.23 -14.53 15.09
N SER A 90 -19.94 -15.25 14.00
CA SER A 90 -18.57 -15.38 13.48
C SER A 90 -18.02 -14.07 12.92
N VAL A 91 -18.87 -13.27 12.26
CA VAL A 91 -18.47 -11.96 11.70
C VAL A 91 -18.23 -10.94 12.81
N LEU A 92 -19.10 -10.87 13.82
CA LEU A 92 -18.87 -10.01 14.98
C LEU A 92 -17.60 -10.41 15.74
N ASN A 93 -17.34 -11.71 15.91
CA ASN A 93 -16.15 -12.19 16.61
C ASN A 93 -14.86 -11.90 15.82
N PHE A 94 -14.86 -12.06 14.50
CA PHE A 94 -13.74 -11.70 13.64
C PHE A 94 -13.47 -10.17 13.64
N VAL A 95 -14.53 -9.35 13.63
CA VAL A 95 -14.40 -7.89 13.64
C VAL A 95 -13.96 -7.35 15.00
N CYS A 96 -14.46 -7.91 16.11
CA CYS A 96 -14.14 -7.44 17.45
C CYS A 96 -12.85 -8.02 18.03
N ASN A 97 -12.47 -9.25 17.68
CA ASN A 97 -11.33 -9.96 18.28
C ASN A 97 -10.23 -10.35 17.27
N GLY A 98 -10.40 -10.12 15.96
CA GLY A 98 -9.52 -10.65 14.92
C GLY A 98 -8.26 -9.84 14.61
N PHE A 99 -8.00 -8.73 15.28
CA PHE A 99 -6.76 -7.96 15.09
C PHE A 99 -6.22 -7.48 16.44
N ALA A 100 -5.65 -8.42 17.19
CA ALA A 100 -4.70 -8.18 18.26
C ALA A 100 -3.28 -8.47 17.75
#